data_AF-A0A353X3I7-F1
#
_entry.id   AF-A0A353X3I7-F1
#
_cell.length_a   1.000
_cell.length_b   1.000
_cell.length_c   1.000
_cell.angle_alpha   90.00
_cell.angle_beta   90.00
_cell.angle_gamma   90.00
#
_symmetry.space_group_name_H-M   'P 1'
#
loop_
_entity.id
_entity.type
_entity.pdbx_description
1 polymer ?
#
loop_
_entity_poly.entity_id
_entity_poly.type
_entity_poly.pdbx_seq_one_letter_code
_entity_poly.pdbx_strand_id
1 'polypeptide(L)'
;MPFGVLAIISLIAIGWYQNTLNITWHILPILLLYPFWGIIQQFLVIGLIAGNLNDLKSVKVSNYVIILLTALLFGAIHAPYWWLVIGTFVLALFYGFVYLKARNIYVLGIFHGWLGALFFYTIVNRDPFVEVFGRYFE
;
A
#
# COMPACT_ATOMS: atom_id res chain seq x y z
N MET A 1 9.54 1.93 -12.63
CA MET A 1 10.72 1.19 -12.14
C MET A 1 11.50 1.94 -11.06
N PRO A 2 11.90 3.23 -11.21
CA PRO A 2 12.75 3.90 -10.20
C PRO A 2 12.12 3.95 -8.81
N PHE A 3 10.84 4.32 -8.73
CA PHE A 3 10.11 4.41 -7.46
C PHE A 3 10.08 3.08 -6.70
N GLY A 4 9.87 1.96 -7.39
CA GLY A 4 9.73 0.67 -6.72
C GLY A 4 11.03 0.15 -6.11
N VAL A 5 12.15 0.36 -6.81
CA VAL A 5 13.48 0.06 -6.28
C VAL A 5 13.78 0.92 -5.06
N LEU A 6 13.50 2.24 -5.15
CA LEU A 6 13.66 3.15 -4.01
C LEU A 6 12.79 2.76 -2.81
N ALA A 7 11.55 2.35 -3.05
CA ALA A 7 10.66 1.87 -1.99
C ALA A 7 11.27 0.63 -1.31
N ILE A 8 11.65 -0.40 -2.06
CA ILE A 8 12.25 -1.63 -1.50
C ILE A 8 13.53 -1.33 -0.70
N ILE A 9 14.43 -0.50 -1.25
CA ILE A 9 15.64 -0.07 -0.53
C ILE A 9 15.28 0.64 0.77
N SER A 10 14.29 1.52 0.74
CA SER A 10 13.81 2.24 1.93
C SER A 10 13.26 1.28 2.98
N LEU A 11 12.45 0.29 2.57
CA LEU A 11 11.91 -0.72 3.47
C LEU A 11 13.00 -1.52 4.17
N ILE A 12 14.00 -1.98 3.41
CA ILE A 12 15.13 -2.74 3.95
C ILE A 12 15.98 -1.88 4.89
N ALA A 13 16.32 -0.64 4.49
CA ALA A 13 17.15 0.25 5.29
C ALA A 13 16.47 0.64 6.61
N ILE A 14 15.18 0.97 6.56
CA ILE A 14 14.39 1.32 7.75
C ILE A 14 14.24 0.09 8.66
N GLY A 15 13.93 -1.08 8.10
CA GLY A 15 13.80 -2.33 8.86
C GLY A 15 15.11 -2.78 9.51
N TRP A 16 16.24 -2.62 8.81
CA TRP A 16 17.57 -2.89 9.36
C TRP A 16 17.88 -1.97 10.55
N TYR A 17 17.63 -0.66 10.40
CA TYR A 17 17.82 0.31 11.48
C TYR A 17 16.94 0.01 12.71
N GLN A 18 15.72 -0.52 12.49
CA GLN A 18 14.79 -0.89 13.56
C GLN A 18 15.02 -2.31 14.13
N ASN A 19 15.91 -3.11 13.55
CA ASN A 19 16.06 -4.54 13.85
C ASN A 19 14.74 -5.35 13.71
N THR A 20 13.93 -5.02 12.71
CA THR A 20 12.62 -5.63 12.46
C THR A 20 12.57 -6.48 11.18
N LEU A 21 13.72 -6.72 10.55
CA LEU A 21 13.83 -7.60 9.39
C LEU A 21 13.52 -9.06 9.78
N ASN A 22 12.39 -9.56 9.31
CA ASN A 22 11.96 -10.94 9.51
C ASN A 22 12.16 -11.76 8.23
N ILE A 23 13.24 -12.55 8.19
CA ILE A 23 13.56 -13.43 7.07
C ILE A 23 12.95 -14.81 7.35
N THR A 24 11.78 -15.07 6.77
CA THR A 24 11.04 -16.32 6.91
C THR A 24 10.40 -16.73 5.59
N TRP A 25 10.21 -18.03 5.38
CA TRP A 25 9.52 -18.56 4.19
C TRP A 25 8.03 -18.17 4.16
N HIS A 26 7.47 -17.76 5.29
CA HIS A 26 6.08 -17.29 5.42
C HIS A 26 5.74 -16.13 4.47
N ILE A 27 6.73 -15.34 4.05
CA ILE A 27 6.53 -14.26 3.09
C ILE A 27 6.11 -14.77 1.71
N LEU A 28 6.45 -16.01 1.32
CA LEU A 28 6.19 -16.53 -0.03
C LEU A 28 4.68 -16.67 -0.33
N PRO A 29 3.86 -17.32 0.51
CA PRO A 29 2.40 -17.27 0.37
C PRO A 29 1.84 -15.85 0.37
N ILE A 30 2.38 -14.97 1.22
CA ILE A 30 1.90 -13.59 1.32
C ILE A 30 2.23 -12.81 0.04
N LEU A 31 3.40 -12.96 -0.56
CA LEU A 31 3.74 -12.32 -1.84
C LEU A 31 2.83 -12.77 -2.99
N LEU A 32 2.22 -13.95 -2.89
CA LEU A 32 1.23 -14.43 -3.85
C LEU A 32 -0.18 -13.89 -3.56
N LEU A 33 -0.61 -13.89 -2.30
CA LEU A 33 -1.98 -13.56 -1.92
C LEU A 33 -2.23 -12.06 -1.72
N TYR A 34 -1.26 -11.34 -1.15
CA TYR A 34 -1.40 -9.92 -0.82
C TYR A 34 -1.61 -9.01 -2.04
N PRO A 35 -1.09 -9.30 -3.26
CA PRO A 35 -1.48 -8.60 -4.50
C PRO A 35 -2.98 -8.54 -4.76
N PHE A 36 -3.74 -9.60 -4.49
CA PHE A 36 -5.20 -9.60 -4.66
C PHE A 36 -5.86 -8.64 -3.68
N TRP A 37 -5.42 -8.68 -2.41
CA TRP A 37 -5.86 -7.74 -1.40
C TRP A 37 -5.48 -6.29 -1.75
N GLY A 38 -4.29 -6.10 -2.30
CA GLY A 38 -3.82 -4.80 -2.76
C GLY A 38 -4.70 -4.22 -3.88
N ILE A 39 -5.13 -5.03 -4.85
CA ILE A 39 -6.09 -4.60 -5.87
C ILE A 39 -7.40 -4.12 -5.24
N ILE A 40 -7.94 -4.87 -4.26
CA ILE A 40 -9.17 -4.48 -3.55
C ILE A 40 -8.97 -3.14 -2.83
N GLN A 41 -7.88 -2.97 -2.08
CA GLN A 41 -7.58 -1.72 -1.38
C GLN A 41 -7.43 -0.53 -2.35
N GLN A 42 -6.69 -0.71 -3.45
CA GLN A 42 -6.52 0.34 -4.45
C GLN A 42 -7.86 0.70 -5.11
N PHE A 43 -8.69 -0.28 -5.44
CA PHE A 43 -10.03 -0.02 -5.97
C PHE A 43 -10.89 0.78 -4.99
N LEU A 44 -10.98 0.32 -3.73
CA LEU A 44 -11.83 0.95 -2.71
C LEU A 44 -11.41 2.38 -2.39
N VAL A 45 -10.11 2.67 -2.38
CA VAL A 45 -9.61 4.00 -2.00
C VAL A 45 -9.26 4.84 -3.23
N ILE A 46 -8.30 4.43 -4.04
CA ILE A 46 -7.87 5.23 -5.21
C ILE A 46 -8.97 5.24 -6.29
N GLY A 47 -9.53 4.08 -6.61
CA GLY A 47 -10.54 3.94 -7.65
C GLY A 47 -11.80 4.75 -7.35
N LEU A 48 -12.42 4.51 -6.19
CA LEU A 48 -13.66 5.17 -5.80
C LEU A 48 -13.47 6.62 -5.40
N ILE A 49 -12.39 6.99 -4.69
CA ILE A 49 -12.23 8.37 -4.21
C ILE A 49 -11.62 9.24 -5.29
N ALA A 50 -10.41 8.90 -5.77
CA ALA A 50 -9.74 9.72 -6.76
C ALA A 50 -10.46 9.69 -8.11
N GLY A 51 -10.99 8.53 -8.52
CA GLY A 51 -11.76 8.40 -9.76
C GLY A 51 -13.04 9.22 -9.72
N ASN A 52 -13.89 9.03 -8.70
CA ASN A 52 -15.16 9.75 -8.65
C ASN A 52 -14.97 11.26 -8.49
N LEU A 53 -14.04 11.71 -7.63
CA LEU A 53 -13.77 13.14 -7.48
C LEU A 53 -13.26 13.79 -8.78
N ASN A 54 -12.50 13.05 -9.59
CA ASN A 54 -12.02 13.54 -10.88
C ASN A 54 -13.13 13.58 -11.95
N ASP A 55 -14.10 12.67 -11.86
CA ASP A 55 -15.21 12.53 -12.80
C ASP A 55 -16.46 13.37 -12.41
N LEU A 56 -16.41 14.12 -11.29
CA LEU A 56 -17.47 15.06 -10.91
C LEU A 56 -17.64 16.18 -11.95
N LYS A 57 -18.81 16.21 -12.60
CA LYS A 57 -19.15 17.24 -13.60
C LYS A 57 -19.61 18.56 -12.97
N SER A 58 -20.19 18.50 -11.77
CA SER A 58 -20.77 19.67 -11.08
C SER A 58 -19.73 20.54 -10.38
N VAL A 59 -18.61 19.96 -9.94
CA VAL A 59 -17.55 20.65 -9.19
C VAL A 59 -16.21 20.25 -9.76
N LYS A 60 -15.43 21.23 -10.23
CA LYS A 60 -14.05 21.02 -10.67
C LYS A 60 -13.12 21.03 -9.46
N VAL A 61 -12.72 19.84 -9.01
CA VAL A 61 -11.70 19.68 -7.96
C VAL A 61 -10.33 19.56 -8.63
N SER A 62 -9.31 20.25 -8.10
CA SER A 62 -7.96 20.17 -8.66
C SER A 62 -7.36 18.78 -8.40
N ASN A 63 -6.58 18.26 -9.35
CA ASN A 63 -5.93 16.95 -9.21
C ASN A 63 -5.05 16.87 -7.95
N TYR A 64 -4.39 17.96 -7.56
CA TYR A 64 -3.59 18.03 -6.33
C TYR A 64 -4.43 17.80 -5.07
N VAL A 65 -5.62 18.41 -5.00
CA VAL A 65 -6.53 18.23 -3.87
C VAL A 65 -7.08 16.79 -3.85
N ILE A 66 -7.45 16.25 -5.01
CA ILE A 66 -7.92 14.86 -5.12
C ILE A 66 -6.86 13.87 -4.60
N ILE A 67 -5.61 14.04 -5.04
CA ILE A 67 -4.48 13.19 -4.62
C ILE A 67 -4.27 13.32 -3.11
N LEU A 68 -4.21 14.54 -2.58
CA LEU A 68 -3.98 14.77 -1.16
C LEU A 68 -5.09 14.17 -0.28
N LEU A 69 -6.35 14.40 -0.62
CA LEU A 69 -7.49 13.85 0.13
C LEU A 69 -7.50 12.33 0.10
N THR A 70 -7.26 11.75 -1.07
CA THR A 70 -7.20 10.29 -1.23
C THR A 70 -6.05 9.71 -0.41
N ALA A 71 -4.87 10.37 -0.41
CA ALA A 71 -3.72 9.92 0.36
C ALA A 71 -3.95 10.01 1.86
N LEU A 72 -4.53 11.11 2.35
CA LEU A 72 -4.89 11.28 3.76
C LEU A 72 -5.85 10.19 4.22
N LEU A 73 -6.90 9.92 3.44
CA LEU A 73 -7.84 8.84 3.73
C LEU A 73 -7.14 7.48 3.75
N PHE A 74 -6.29 7.20 2.75
CA PHE A 74 -5.61 5.91 2.67
C PHE A 74 -4.65 5.69 3.84
N GLY A 75 -3.93 6.73 4.28
CA GLY A 75 -3.14 6.68 5.50
C GLY A 75 -4.02 6.44 6.73
N ALA A 76 -5.10 7.21 6.88
CA ALA A 76 -5.95 7.17 8.06
C ALA A 76 -6.59 5.79 8.33
N ILE A 77 -7.00 5.05 7.29
CA ILE A 77 -7.60 3.71 7.47
C ILE A 77 -6.61 2.67 8.04
N HIS A 78 -5.30 2.97 8.04
CA HIS A 78 -4.27 2.10 8.60
C HIS A 78 -3.89 2.44 10.05
N ALA A 79 -4.55 3.41 10.67
CA ALA A 79 -4.40 3.67 12.10
C ALA A 79 -4.83 2.43 12.93
N PRO A 80 -4.22 2.16 14.11
CA PRO A 80 -3.23 3.00 14.81
C PRO A 80 -1.76 2.71 14.43
N TYR A 81 -1.50 1.96 13.35
CA TYR A 81 -0.13 1.56 12.99
C TYR A 81 0.62 2.67 12.25
N TRP A 82 1.25 3.59 12.98
CA TRP A 82 1.81 4.83 12.42
C TRP A 82 2.79 4.66 11.27
N TRP A 83 3.66 3.64 11.31
CA TRP A 83 4.54 3.34 10.17
C TRP A 83 3.75 3.01 8.91
N LEU A 84 2.68 2.23 9.05
CA LEU A 84 1.81 1.86 7.93
C LEU A 84 0.99 3.07 7.44
N VAL A 85 0.52 3.91 8.35
CA VAL A 85 -0.14 5.20 8.02
C VAL A 85 0.78 6.06 7.15
N ILE A 86 2.02 6.27 7.58
CA ILE A 86 3.01 7.10 6.84
C ILE A 86 3.35 6.46 5.49
N GLY A 87 3.65 5.15 5.48
CA GLY A 87 4.03 4.44 4.26
C GLY A 87 2.91 4.45 3.21
N THR A 88 1.68 4.17 3.62
CA THR A 88 0.53 4.17 2.71
C THR A 88 0.13 5.59 2.27
N PHE A 89 0.25 6.59 3.13
CA PHE A 89 0.08 8.00 2.74
C PHE A 89 1.07 8.40 1.63
N VAL A 90 2.37 8.17 1.82
CA VAL A 90 3.40 8.52 0.82
C VAL A 90 3.18 7.75 -0.49
N LEU A 91 2.87 6.46 -0.38
CA LEU A 91 2.56 5.63 -1.55
C LEU A 91 1.33 6.14 -2.30
N ALA A 92 0.28 6.55 -1.58
CA ALA A 92 -0.95 7.08 -2.14
C ALA A 92 -0.78 8.42 -2.85
N LEU A 93 0.15 9.28 -2.39
CA LEU A 93 0.51 10.50 -3.13
C LEU A 93 1.05 10.16 -4.53
N PHE A 94 1.97 9.20 -4.60
CA PHE A 94 2.53 8.74 -5.87
C PHE A 94 1.46 8.03 -6.72
N TYR A 95 0.69 7.14 -6.12
CA TYR A 95 -0.32 6.35 -6.85
C TYR A 95 -1.49 7.18 -7.34
N GLY A 96 -1.97 8.15 -6.57
CA GLY A 96 -3.01 9.07 -7.00
C GLY A 96 -2.58 9.82 -8.26
N PHE A 97 -1.34 10.31 -8.30
CA PHE A 97 -0.78 10.94 -9.48
C PHE A 97 -0.74 10.00 -10.70
N VAL A 98 -0.27 8.77 -10.53
CA VAL A 98 -0.20 7.77 -11.62
C VAL A 98 -1.61 7.38 -12.08
N TYR A 99 -2.53 7.16 -11.14
CA TYR A 99 -3.90 6.74 -11.41
C TYR A 99 -4.66 7.77 -12.22
N LEU A 100 -4.58 9.07 -11.86
CA LEU A 100 -5.27 10.13 -12.61
C LEU A 100 -4.76 10.27 -14.05
N LYS A 101 -3.59 9.71 -14.38
CA LYS A 101 -3.04 9.68 -15.75
C LYS A 101 -3.34 8.40 -16.51
N ALA A 102 -3.16 7.24 -15.88
CA ALA A 102 -3.19 5.94 -16.54
C ALA A 102 -4.45 5.11 -16.25
N ARG A 103 -5.16 5.41 -15.14
CA ARG A 103 -6.38 4.72 -14.67
C ARG A 103 -6.28 3.18 -14.61
N ASN A 104 -5.08 2.63 -14.40
CA ASN A 104 -4.88 1.19 -14.29
C ASN A 104 -4.75 0.76 -12.83
N ILE A 105 -5.85 0.27 -12.24
CA ILE A 105 -5.88 -0.11 -10.84
C ILE A 105 -5.15 -1.43 -10.55
N TYR A 106 -5.05 -2.32 -11.55
CA TYR A 106 -4.46 -3.64 -11.37
C TYR A 106 -2.95 -3.55 -11.12
N VAL A 107 -2.25 -2.73 -11.92
CA VAL A 107 -0.81 -2.53 -11.76
C VAL A 107 -0.50 -1.89 -10.41
N LEU A 108 -1.29 -0.88 -10.01
CA LEU A 108 -1.15 -0.25 -8.70
C LEU A 108 -1.43 -1.24 -7.57
N GLY A 109 -2.49 -2.04 -7.70
CA GLY A 109 -2.91 -3.04 -6.73
C GLY A 109 -1.88 -4.12 -6.49
N ILE A 110 -1.35 -4.72 -7.55
CA ILE A 110 -0.31 -5.75 -7.48
C ILE A 110 0.95 -5.16 -6.82
N PHE A 111 1.39 -4.00 -7.28
CA PHE A 111 2.61 -3.38 -6.76
C PHE A 111 2.46 -2.97 -5.28
N HIS A 112 1.28 -2.48 -4.89
CA HIS A 112 0.96 -2.21 -3.48
C HIS A 112 0.93 -3.48 -2.65
N GLY A 113 0.35 -4.56 -3.15
CA GLY A 113 0.32 -5.83 -2.42
C GLY A 113 1.73 -6.37 -2.15
N TRP A 114 2.64 -6.31 -3.12
CA TRP A 114 4.04 -6.69 -2.89
C TRP A 114 4.74 -5.76 -1.89
N LEU A 115 4.59 -4.45 -2.02
CA LEU A 115 5.16 -3.52 -1.05
C LEU A 115 4.57 -3.71 0.34
N GLY A 116 3.26 -3.97 0.46
CA GLY A 116 2.57 -4.25 1.71
C GLY A 116 3.10 -5.53 2.36
N ALA A 117 3.25 -6.62 1.59
CA ALA A 117 3.87 -7.85 2.05
C ALA A 117 5.27 -7.57 2.61
N LEU A 118 6.14 -6.91 1.84
CA LEU A 118 7.47 -6.53 2.30
C LEU A 118 7.41 -5.64 3.55
N PHE A 119 6.47 -4.70 3.63
CA PHE A 119 6.31 -3.78 4.75
C PHE A 119 6.07 -4.50 6.09
N PHE A 120 5.24 -5.55 6.07
CA PHE A 120 4.99 -6.36 7.27
C PHE A 120 6.24 -7.07 7.79
N TYR A 121 6.99 -7.71 6.88
CA TYR A 121 8.20 -8.47 7.21
C TYR A 121 9.45 -7.61 7.39
N THR A 122 9.41 -6.30 7.08
CA THR A 122 10.58 -5.42 7.20
C THR A 122 10.42 -4.33 8.23
N ILE A 123 9.27 -3.65 8.33
CA ILE A 123 9.11 -2.47 9.19
C ILE A 123 8.20 -2.78 10.37
N VAL A 124 7.03 -3.36 10.12
CA VAL A 124 5.97 -3.51 11.15
C VAL A 124 6.29 -4.62 12.15
N ASN A 125 7.24 -5.51 11.83
CA ASN A 125 7.60 -6.68 12.62
C ASN A 125 6.41 -7.57 12.94
N ARG A 126 5.60 -7.85 11.92
CA ARG A 126 4.42 -8.71 12.02
C ARG A 126 4.47 -9.77 10.93
N ASP A 127 3.88 -10.91 11.21
CA ASP A 127 3.86 -12.06 10.32
C ASP A 127 2.41 -12.40 9.93
N PRO A 128 1.89 -11.81 8.83
CA PRO A 128 0.52 -12.02 8.39
C PRO A 128 0.19 -13.50 8.12
N PHE A 129 1.18 -14.30 7.76
CA PHE A 129 0.98 -15.72 7.56
C PHE A 129 0.61 -16.42 8.86
N VAL A 130 1.34 -16.17 9.95
CA VAL A 130 1.03 -16.75 11.26
C VAL A 130 -0.29 -16.21 11.79
N GLU A 131 -0.57 -14.91 11.59
CA GLU A 131 -1.81 -14.29 12.04
C GLU A 131 -3.06 -14.88 11.37
N VAL A 132 -2.96 -15.27 10.11
CA VAL A 132 -4.09 -15.81 9.34
C VAL A 132 -4.13 -17.33 9.39
N PHE A 133 -2.97 -18.00 9.26
CA PHE A 133 -2.88 -19.45 9.08
C PHE A 133 -2.32 -20.19 10.29
N GLY A 134 -1.70 -19.51 11.25
CA GLY A 134 -1.02 -20.15 12.40
C GLY A 134 -1.93 -21.07 13.21
N ARG A 135 -3.22 -20.72 13.34
CA ARG A 135 -4.23 -21.54 14.03
C ARG A 135 -4.52 -22.89 13.39
N TYR A 136 -4.08 -23.13 12.15
CA TYR A 136 -4.25 -24.42 11.46
C TYR A 136 -3.05 -25.37 11.66
N PHE A 137 -2.02 -24.92 12.37
CA PHE A 137 -0.79 -25.68 12.65
C PHE A 137 -0.58 -25.96 14.14
N GLU A 138 -1.52 -25.56 15.00
CA GLU A 138 -1.65 -25.95 16.42
C GLU A 138 -2.61 -27.14 16.56
#